data_AF-A0A1Z4NDC6-F1
#
_entry.id   AF-A0A1Z4NDC6-F1
#
_cell.length_a   1.000
_cell.length_b   1.000
_cell.length_c   1.000
_cell.angle_alpha   90.00
_cell.angle_beta   90.00
_cell.angle_gamma   90.00
#
_symmetry.space_group_name_H-M   'P 1'
#
loop_
_entity.id
_entity.type
_entity.pdbx_description
1 polymer ?
#
loop_
_entity_poly.entity_id
_entity_poly.type
_entity_poly.pdbx_seq_one_letter_code
_entity_poly.pdbx_strand_id
1 'polypeptide(L)'
;MTKIGLENKLAQSSELETLSFLKDQSTASLIILDFDETLLLRNSTEEYLDTIQPRAIAAIILYILDAIKPWKFLPGKIGGDTCRDWIRVLVVTILFPWNIFLWRNHARQLAANFINTELVAAITTHESHKIVVATKGFEFIVQPVIKHLNFAIHELIGCRFWLGSIDRHKNKEDLIASKISLPEIQKSVVVTDSRDDASLLAIVKHPFLVIWDKAKYIPAMQDAYIPLFYLEKVKRPGQQTIKQVILKNHLFSLILALSLISPHPIFHIAGLTLLVIAFWCIYELGYYENDQIAEKFEEKPVLSATYHQYKSKMDQWQPWYWAVILSFFGVGCIEASQIDIWQGNHLVISELFVKEHIQDLFIKLSCWLCILLSTRLTYVAYNYLDEQTRIWIYPILQVWKFFGFLAVSVSNLIGVILLFSQLLVEWIPYSIYRCGGNRRQFKEQTFRLLIYIFLCLAIATGMHDISLLTNPQFVIILIWVILRSKSELIELWNNAYLLSSISPSHTLKSD
;
A
#
# COMPACT_ATOMS: atom_id res chain seq x y z
N MET A 1 13.22 -45.21 -8.29
CA MET A 1 12.45 -45.00 -7.04
C MET A 1 10.97 -45.12 -7.39
N THR A 2 10.19 -45.95 -6.71
CA THR A 2 8.75 -46.08 -6.99
C THR A 2 8.02 -44.81 -6.53
N LYS A 3 6.94 -44.41 -7.22
CA LYS A 3 6.14 -43.23 -6.87
C LYS A 3 5.68 -43.23 -5.40
N ILE A 4 5.33 -44.42 -4.87
CA ILE A 4 4.94 -44.65 -3.48
C ILE A 4 6.09 -44.35 -2.50
N GLY A 5 7.33 -44.69 -2.85
CA GLY A 5 8.50 -44.40 -2.00
C GLY A 5 8.85 -42.92 -1.95
N LEU A 6 8.54 -42.16 -3.00
CA LEU A 6 8.71 -40.71 -3.01
C LEU A 6 7.62 -40.01 -2.19
N GLU A 7 6.36 -40.45 -2.33
CA GLU A 7 5.22 -39.93 -1.56
C GLU A 7 5.41 -40.14 -0.05
N ASN A 8 5.94 -41.29 0.37
CA ASN A 8 6.24 -41.55 1.79
C ASN A 8 7.36 -40.68 2.34
N LYS A 9 8.37 -40.33 1.54
CA LYS A 9 9.46 -39.41 1.96
C LYS A 9 9.03 -37.95 2.04
N LEU A 10 7.97 -37.58 1.31
CA LEU A 10 7.39 -36.24 1.31
C LEU A 10 6.20 -36.12 2.28
N ALA A 11 5.88 -37.19 3.01
CA ALA A 11 4.93 -37.12 4.10
C ALA A 11 5.48 -36.21 5.20
N GLN A 12 4.63 -35.34 5.73
CA GLN A 12 5.00 -34.45 6.82
C GLN A 12 5.28 -35.28 8.08
N SER A 13 6.46 -35.10 8.66
CA SER A 13 6.84 -35.69 9.94
C SER A 13 6.34 -34.83 11.10
N SER A 14 6.04 -35.47 12.23
CA SER A 14 5.71 -34.72 13.45
C SER A 14 6.97 -34.16 14.11
N GLU A 15 6.85 -33.03 14.82
CA GLU A 15 7.98 -32.44 15.56
C GLU A 15 8.61 -33.46 16.52
N LEU A 16 7.78 -34.18 17.29
CA LEU A 16 8.24 -35.18 18.27
C LEU A 16 9.00 -36.35 17.63
N GLU A 17 8.54 -36.82 16.46
CA GLU A 17 9.21 -37.88 15.71
C GLU A 17 10.60 -37.43 15.24
N THR A 18 10.69 -36.24 14.66
CA THR A 18 11.97 -35.68 14.21
C THR A 18 12.93 -35.45 15.38
N LEU A 19 12.45 -34.85 16.48
CA LEU A 19 13.28 -34.59 17.66
C LEU A 19 13.78 -35.88 18.32
N SER A 20 12.92 -36.89 18.46
CA SER A 20 13.32 -38.19 19.03
C SER A 20 14.30 -38.93 18.14
N PHE A 21 14.11 -38.90 16.81
CA PHE A 21 15.07 -39.49 15.88
C PHE A 21 16.45 -38.82 16.01
N LEU A 22 16.50 -37.49 16.00
CA LEU A 22 17.76 -36.73 16.09
C LEU A 22 18.49 -36.99 17.41
N LYS A 23 17.74 -37.13 18.51
CA LYS A 23 18.30 -37.36 19.84
C LYS A 23 18.81 -38.78 20.04
N ASP A 24 18.02 -39.78 19.65
CA ASP A 24 18.23 -41.17 20.10
C ASP A 24 18.69 -42.12 18.99
N GLN A 25 18.43 -41.79 17.71
CA GLN A 25 18.59 -42.74 16.60
C GLN A 25 19.52 -42.24 15.48
N SER A 26 19.90 -40.96 15.50
CA SER A 26 20.77 -40.43 14.46
C SER A 26 22.18 -40.99 14.58
N THR A 27 22.54 -41.88 13.65
CA THR A 27 23.93 -42.33 13.44
C THR A 27 24.59 -41.60 12.26
N ALA A 28 23.97 -40.51 11.78
CA ALA A 28 24.40 -39.82 10.57
C ALA A 28 25.53 -38.85 10.88
N SER A 29 26.63 -38.95 10.13
CA SER A 29 27.77 -38.02 10.31
C SER A 29 27.47 -36.59 9.87
N LEU A 30 26.42 -36.37 9.06
CA LEU A 30 26.04 -35.07 8.50
C LEU A 30 24.54 -34.80 8.74
N ILE A 31 24.26 -33.65 9.33
CA ILE A 31 22.91 -33.09 9.48
C ILE A 31 22.84 -31.79 8.70
N ILE A 32 21.89 -31.69 7.77
CA ILE A 32 21.60 -30.51 6.97
C ILE A 32 20.29 -29.90 7.48
N LEU A 33 20.35 -28.63 7.88
CA LEU A 33 19.21 -27.90 8.43
C LEU A 33 18.82 -26.78 7.49
N ASP A 34 17.52 -26.64 7.20
CA ASP A 34 17.02 -25.37 6.70
C ASP A 34 17.13 -24.28 7.78
N PHE A 35 17.28 -23.04 7.35
CA PHE A 35 17.44 -21.92 8.27
C PHE A 35 16.11 -21.29 8.64
N ASP A 36 15.45 -20.69 7.66
CA ASP A 36 14.21 -19.94 7.87
C ASP A 36 13.08 -20.92 8.21
N GLU A 37 12.26 -20.56 9.20
CA GLU A 37 11.11 -21.34 9.68
C GLU A 37 11.41 -22.77 10.19
N THR A 38 12.69 -23.17 10.21
CA THR A 38 13.19 -24.45 10.74
C THR A 38 14.14 -24.24 11.92
N LEU A 39 15.37 -23.76 11.66
CA LEU A 39 16.33 -23.45 12.72
C LEU A 39 15.98 -22.13 13.41
N LEU A 40 15.70 -21.09 12.62
CA LEU A 40 15.14 -19.82 13.07
C LEU A 40 13.62 -19.87 12.85
N LEU A 41 12.81 -19.66 13.90
CA LEU A 41 11.34 -19.71 13.85
C LEU A 41 10.71 -18.45 13.19
N ARG A 42 11.48 -17.78 12.33
CA ARG A 42 11.16 -16.57 11.57
C ARG A 42 11.83 -16.64 10.20
N ASN A 43 11.33 -15.83 9.27
CA ASN A 43 11.97 -15.64 7.98
C ASN A 43 13.06 -14.54 8.08
N SER A 44 14.33 -14.91 7.95
CA SER A 44 15.47 -14.00 8.09
C SER A 44 15.49 -12.88 7.05
N THR A 45 14.98 -13.14 5.84
CA THR A 45 14.94 -12.13 4.78
C THR A 45 13.90 -11.05 5.09
N GLU A 46 12.70 -11.42 5.51
CA GLU A 46 11.68 -10.44 5.92
C GLU A 46 12.11 -9.68 7.17
N GLU A 47 12.72 -10.34 8.16
CA GLU A 47 13.28 -9.68 9.35
C GLU A 47 14.36 -8.64 8.98
N TYR A 48 15.26 -8.99 8.05
CA TYR A 48 16.27 -8.02 7.57
C TYR A 48 15.62 -6.81 6.90
N LEU A 49 14.67 -7.05 6.00
CA LEU A 49 13.93 -5.99 5.31
C LEU A 49 13.12 -5.12 6.29
N ASP A 50 12.66 -5.69 7.41
CA ASP A 50 11.95 -4.95 8.47
C ASP A 50 12.89 -4.01 9.24
N THR A 51 14.17 -4.35 9.41
CA THR A 51 15.12 -3.48 10.11
C THR A 51 15.55 -2.23 9.35
N ILE A 52 15.17 -2.10 8.07
CA ILE A 52 15.65 -1.02 7.20
C ILE A 52 15.16 0.36 7.68
N GLN A 53 16.12 1.25 7.95
CA GLN A 53 15.85 2.65 8.31
C GLN A 53 16.26 3.63 7.19
N PRO A 54 15.47 4.70 6.95
CA PRO A 54 14.19 5.03 7.60
C PRO A 54 13.05 4.12 7.16
N ARG A 55 12.30 3.55 8.12
CA ARG A 55 11.24 2.55 7.86
C ARG A 55 10.19 3.00 6.84
N ALA A 56 9.71 4.24 6.97
CA ALA A 56 8.67 4.76 6.06
C ALA A 56 9.14 4.77 4.61
N ILE A 57 10.37 5.19 4.35
CA ILE A 57 10.93 5.25 2.98
C ILE A 57 11.13 3.83 2.43
N ALA A 58 11.68 2.94 3.26
CA ALA A 58 11.86 1.54 2.91
C ALA A 58 10.52 0.85 2.56
N ALA A 59 9.46 1.11 3.34
CA ALA A 59 8.13 0.57 3.10
C ALA A 59 7.57 1.03 1.74
N ILE A 60 7.73 2.31 1.37
CA ILE A 60 7.34 2.80 0.04
C ILE A 60 8.10 2.05 -1.05
N ILE A 61 9.42 1.94 -0.91
CA ILE A 61 10.27 1.30 -1.92
C ILE A 61 9.85 -0.15 -2.10
N LEU A 62 9.67 -0.90 -1.02
CA LEU A 62 9.20 -2.28 -1.08
C LEU A 62 7.82 -2.38 -1.72
N TYR A 63 6.90 -1.46 -1.39
CA TYR A 63 5.57 -1.41 -2.01
C TYR A 63 5.65 -1.12 -3.52
N ILE A 64 6.48 -0.17 -3.94
CA ILE A 64 6.72 0.16 -5.35
C ILE A 64 7.32 -1.05 -6.08
N LEU A 65 8.29 -1.75 -5.47
CA LEU A 65 8.87 -2.95 -6.04
C LEU A 65 7.81 -4.05 -6.21
N ASP A 66 6.93 -4.27 -5.24
CA ASP A 66 5.84 -5.25 -5.32
C ASP A 66 4.74 -4.85 -6.32
N ALA A 67 4.55 -3.56 -6.56
CA ALA A 67 3.61 -3.05 -7.56
C ALA A 67 4.17 -3.18 -8.99
N ILE A 68 5.42 -2.77 -9.21
CA ILE A 68 6.08 -2.80 -10.53
C ILE A 68 6.49 -4.23 -10.90
N LYS A 69 6.87 -5.04 -9.90
CA LYS A 69 7.40 -6.41 -10.05
C LYS A 69 8.59 -6.47 -11.02
N PRO A 70 9.66 -5.68 -10.81
CA PRO A 70 10.77 -5.56 -11.76
C PRO A 70 11.47 -6.89 -12.04
N TRP A 71 11.40 -7.87 -11.14
CA TRP A 71 11.91 -9.24 -11.37
C TRP A 71 11.25 -9.94 -12.55
N LYS A 72 10.03 -9.54 -12.96
CA LYS A 72 9.36 -10.09 -14.14
C LYS A 72 9.90 -9.54 -15.45
N PHE A 73 10.67 -8.45 -15.41
CA PHE A 73 11.30 -7.86 -16.59
C PHE A 73 12.70 -8.41 -16.88
N LEU A 74 13.26 -9.17 -15.94
CA LEU A 74 14.57 -9.80 -16.11
C LEU A 74 14.48 -11.03 -17.03
N PRO A 75 15.54 -11.34 -17.81
CA PRO A 75 15.61 -12.53 -18.64
C PRO A 75 15.32 -13.81 -17.85
N GLY A 76 14.65 -14.79 -18.46
CA GLY A 76 14.08 -15.95 -17.75
C GLY A 76 15.06 -16.85 -16.97
N LYS A 77 16.38 -16.74 -17.18
CA LYS A 77 17.39 -17.45 -16.35
C LYS A 77 17.74 -16.75 -15.04
N ILE A 78 17.34 -15.48 -14.89
CA ILE A 78 17.66 -14.60 -13.75
C ILE A 78 16.43 -13.80 -13.27
N GLY A 79 15.26 -14.08 -13.82
CA GLY A 79 14.01 -13.36 -13.57
C GLY A 79 12.90 -14.26 -13.05
N GLY A 80 11.74 -13.68 -12.78
CA GLY A 80 10.59 -14.38 -12.22
C GLY A 80 10.51 -14.26 -10.69
N ASP A 81 9.46 -14.88 -10.13
CA ASP A 81 9.08 -14.66 -8.72
C ASP A 81 10.10 -15.25 -7.73
N THR A 82 10.96 -16.18 -8.16
CA THR A 82 12.12 -16.70 -7.40
C THR A 82 13.14 -15.61 -7.06
N CYS A 83 13.25 -14.56 -7.89
CA CYS A 83 14.17 -13.43 -7.70
C CYS A 83 13.56 -12.24 -6.96
N ARG A 84 12.28 -12.31 -6.56
CA ARG A 84 11.61 -11.21 -5.84
C ARG A 84 12.42 -10.74 -4.63
N ASP A 85 12.79 -11.66 -3.75
CA ASP A 85 13.48 -11.33 -2.51
C ASP A 85 14.90 -10.80 -2.76
N TRP A 86 15.58 -11.31 -3.79
CA TRP A 86 16.89 -10.79 -4.19
C TRP A 86 16.81 -9.33 -4.61
N ILE A 87 15.84 -8.96 -5.45
CA ILE A 87 15.69 -7.56 -5.85
C ILE A 87 15.32 -6.69 -4.65
N ARG A 88 14.39 -7.13 -3.79
CA ARG A 88 14.01 -6.40 -2.57
C ARG A 88 15.25 -6.14 -1.70
N VAL A 89 16.01 -7.18 -1.38
CA VAL A 89 17.24 -7.08 -0.57
C VAL A 89 18.30 -6.23 -1.25
N LEU A 90 18.57 -6.44 -2.53
CA LEU A 90 19.58 -5.70 -3.29
C LEU A 90 19.29 -4.19 -3.29
N VAL A 91 18.07 -3.81 -3.68
CA VAL A 91 17.67 -2.40 -3.80
C VAL A 91 17.74 -1.70 -2.45
N VAL A 92 17.14 -2.25 -1.39
CA VAL A 92 17.14 -1.57 -0.09
C VAL A 92 18.52 -1.55 0.55
N THR A 93 19.37 -2.56 0.32
CA THR A 93 20.73 -2.58 0.87
C THR A 93 21.62 -1.55 0.17
N ILE A 94 21.47 -1.36 -1.14
CA ILE A 94 22.20 -0.32 -1.88
C ILE A 94 21.75 1.07 -1.45
N LEU A 95 20.44 1.29 -1.28
CA LEU A 95 19.89 2.59 -0.90
C LEU A 95 20.17 2.93 0.57
N PHE A 96 20.26 1.93 1.44
CA PHE A 96 20.43 2.11 2.89
C PHE A 96 21.55 1.23 3.46
N PRO A 97 22.82 1.45 3.06
CA PRO A 97 23.93 0.55 3.37
C PRO A 97 24.26 0.47 4.88
N TRP A 98 23.92 1.51 5.66
CA TRP A 98 24.11 1.50 7.11
C TRP A 98 23.27 0.43 7.84
N ASN A 99 22.19 -0.05 7.21
CA ASN A 99 21.36 -1.09 7.82
C ASN A 99 22.09 -2.43 7.97
N ILE A 100 23.20 -2.65 7.27
CA ILE A 100 24.07 -3.82 7.51
C ILE A 100 24.58 -3.80 8.97
N PHE A 101 24.86 -2.62 9.53
CA PHE A 101 25.29 -2.50 10.93
C PHE A 101 24.12 -2.65 11.91
N LEU A 102 22.96 -2.07 11.59
CA LEU A 102 21.75 -2.22 12.41
C LEU A 102 21.28 -3.68 12.46
N TRP A 103 21.35 -4.38 11.32
CA TRP A 103 21.04 -5.79 11.20
C TRP A 103 21.88 -6.65 12.14
N ARG A 104 23.19 -6.37 12.29
CA ARG A 104 24.04 -7.16 13.20
C ARG A 104 23.54 -7.13 14.65
N ASN A 105 23.02 -5.99 15.10
CA ASN A 105 22.47 -5.87 16.45
C ASN A 105 21.12 -6.60 16.56
N HIS A 106 20.25 -6.46 15.56
CA HIS A 106 18.96 -7.16 15.51
C HIS A 106 19.13 -8.69 15.44
N ALA A 107 20.09 -9.16 14.65
CA ALA A 107 20.43 -10.58 14.50
C ALA A 107 20.75 -11.27 15.83
N ARG A 108 21.37 -10.55 16.77
CA ARG A 108 21.59 -11.04 18.14
C ARG A 108 20.27 -11.27 18.89
N GLN A 109 19.33 -10.35 18.76
CA GLN A 109 18.01 -10.48 19.38
C GLN A 109 17.20 -11.62 18.74
N LEU A 110 17.31 -11.79 17.42
CA LEU A 110 16.68 -12.91 16.72
C LEU A 110 17.20 -14.27 17.19
N ALA A 111 18.53 -14.42 17.30
CA ALA A 111 19.15 -15.63 17.79
C ALA A 111 18.70 -15.97 19.23
N ALA A 112 18.53 -14.96 20.08
CA ALA A 112 18.10 -15.17 21.46
C ALA A 112 16.61 -15.55 21.59
N ASN A 113 15.74 -14.94 20.78
CA ASN A 113 14.29 -15.00 21.00
C ASN A 113 13.57 -16.00 20.09
N PHE A 114 14.13 -16.33 18.93
CA PHE A 114 13.43 -17.09 17.89
C PHE A 114 14.18 -18.31 17.39
N ILE A 115 15.30 -18.69 18.00
CA ILE A 115 15.95 -19.96 17.66
C ILE A 115 15.07 -21.14 18.12
N ASN A 116 15.01 -22.20 17.33
CA ASN A 116 14.35 -23.44 17.68
C ASN A 116 15.18 -24.21 18.72
N THR A 117 15.01 -23.87 20.00
CA THR A 117 15.80 -24.46 21.10
C THR A 117 15.62 -25.96 21.24
N GLU A 118 14.46 -26.50 20.86
CA GLU A 118 14.17 -27.94 20.93
C GLU A 118 14.96 -28.69 19.86
N LEU A 119 14.95 -28.19 18.62
CA LEU A 119 15.78 -28.72 17.54
C LEU A 119 17.26 -28.62 17.86
N VAL A 120 17.71 -27.47 18.37
CA VAL A 120 19.11 -27.27 18.79
C VAL A 120 19.49 -28.29 19.86
N ALA A 121 18.68 -28.48 20.90
CA ALA A 121 18.96 -29.46 21.95
C ALA A 121 19.08 -30.89 21.39
N ALA A 122 18.21 -31.27 20.44
CA ALA A 122 18.25 -32.59 19.82
C ALA A 122 19.54 -32.81 19.02
N ILE A 123 19.94 -31.88 18.16
CA ILE A 123 21.13 -32.02 17.31
C ILE A 123 22.44 -31.92 18.08
N THR A 124 22.48 -31.19 19.19
CA THR A 124 23.69 -31.03 20.03
C THR A 124 23.95 -32.22 20.95
N THR A 125 23.06 -33.21 20.99
CA THR A 125 23.22 -34.42 21.83
C THR A 125 24.47 -35.22 21.44
N HIS A 126 24.89 -35.16 20.17
CA HIS A 126 26.01 -35.90 19.62
C HIS A 126 27.06 -34.94 19.05
N GLU A 127 28.16 -34.73 19.78
CA GLU A 127 29.24 -33.80 19.38
C GLU A 127 29.93 -34.18 18.06
N SER A 128 29.79 -35.42 17.59
CA SER A 128 30.44 -35.94 16.38
C SER A 128 29.72 -35.57 15.08
N HIS A 129 28.51 -35.00 15.14
CA HIS A 129 27.75 -34.65 13.95
C HIS A 129 28.27 -33.35 13.30
N LYS A 130 28.58 -33.42 12.01
CA LYS A 130 28.81 -32.24 11.18
C LYS A 130 27.46 -31.58 10.90
N ILE A 131 27.26 -30.38 11.42
CA ILE A 131 26.03 -29.60 11.23
C ILE A 131 26.24 -28.57 10.12
N VAL A 132 25.40 -28.63 9.09
CA VAL A 132 25.38 -27.71 7.95
C VAL A 132 24.05 -27.00 7.89
N VAL A 133 24.07 -25.69 7.72
CA VAL A 133 22.86 -24.90 7.44
C VAL A 133 22.79 -24.61 5.95
N ALA A 134 21.68 -24.98 5.31
CA ALA A 134 21.45 -24.76 3.88
C ALA A 134 20.15 -23.98 3.67
N THR A 135 20.23 -22.79 3.06
CA THR A 135 19.11 -21.87 2.93
C THR A 135 19.09 -21.18 1.57
N LYS A 136 17.90 -20.80 1.08
CA LYS A 136 17.74 -19.89 -0.06
C LYS A 136 17.81 -18.40 0.37
N GLY A 137 17.95 -18.13 1.66
CA GLY A 137 18.27 -16.82 2.23
C GLY A 137 19.71 -16.40 1.93
N PHE A 138 20.06 -15.17 2.28
CA PHE A 138 21.34 -14.58 1.92
C PHE A 138 22.40 -14.80 3.01
N GLU A 139 23.61 -15.21 2.61
CA GLU A 139 24.70 -15.51 3.56
C GLU A 139 25.00 -14.32 4.50
N PHE A 140 25.03 -13.09 3.96
CA PHE A 140 25.31 -11.90 4.76
C PHE A 140 24.19 -11.54 5.76
N ILE A 141 22.98 -12.06 5.55
CA ILE A 141 21.83 -11.91 6.45
C ILE A 141 21.85 -13.00 7.53
N VAL A 142 22.10 -14.25 7.12
CA VAL A 142 22.03 -15.43 7.99
C VAL A 142 23.26 -15.55 8.90
N GLN A 143 24.46 -15.26 8.39
CA GLN A 143 25.71 -15.40 9.13
C GLN A 143 25.75 -14.59 10.45
N PRO A 144 25.28 -13.31 10.51
CA PRO A 144 25.17 -12.59 11.78
C PRO A 144 24.31 -13.28 12.83
N VAL A 145 23.22 -13.96 12.44
CA VAL A 145 22.36 -14.70 13.38
C VAL A 145 23.08 -15.94 13.89
N ILE A 146 23.70 -16.71 12.97
CA ILE A 146 24.47 -17.92 13.29
C ILE A 146 25.61 -17.64 14.29
N LYS A 147 26.29 -16.50 14.16
CA LYS A 147 27.38 -16.11 15.07
C LYS A 147 26.97 -15.96 16.53
N HIS A 148 25.66 -15.85 16.82
CA HIS A 148 25.11 -15.72 18.15
C HIS A 148 24.47 -17.01 18.68
N LEU A 149 24.64 -18.14 17.98
CA LEU A 149 24.18 -19.44 18.42
C LEU A 149 25.20 -20.08 19.37
N ASN A 150 24.70 -20.78 20.38
CA ASN A 150 25.52 -21.44 21.40
C ASN A 150 26.01 -22.84 20.97
N PHE A 151 26.12 -23.10 19.66
CA PHE A 151 26.63 -24.36 19.13
C PHE A 151 27.37 -24.15 17.80
N ALA A 152 28.21 -25.11 17.42
CA ALA A 152 29.04 -25.01 16.22
C ALA A 152 28.26 -25.40 14.96
N ILE A 153 28.15 -24.45 14.03
CA ILE A 153 27.74 -24.72 12.64
C ILE A 153 29.01 -24.81 11.80
N HIS A 154 29.19 -25.95 11.13
CA HIS A 154 30.42 -26.26 10.40
C HIS A 154 30.48 -25.57 9.04
N GLU A 155 29.32 -25.43 8.38
CA GLU A 155 29.21 -24.77 7.08
C GLU A 155 27.87 -24.05 6.95
N LEU A 156 27.89 -22.85 6.38
CA LEU A 156 26.70 -22.15 5.89
C LEU A 156 26.69 -22.18 4.36
N ILE A 157 25.58 -22.65 3.79
CA ILE A 157 25.34 -22.67 2.35
C ILE A 157 24.11 -21.78 2.10
N GLY A 158 24.35 -20.56 1.65
CA GLY A 158 23.30 -19.60 1.34
C GLY A 158 23.46 -18.96 -0.03
N CYS A 159 22.52 -18.11 -0.41
CA CYS A 159 22.65 -17.28 -1.60
C CYS A 159 23.65 -16.14 -1.36
N ARG A 160 24.51 -15.89 -2.35
CA ARG A 160 25.44 -14.76 -2.32
C ARG A 160 24.69 -13.48 -2.68
N PHE A 161 25.08 -12.35 -2.08
CA PHE A 161 24.39 -11.07 -2.29
C PHE A 161 24.32 -10.65 -3.77
N TRP A 162 25.47 -10.59 -4.45
CA TRP A 162 25.54 -10.15 -5.85
C TRP A 162 25.05 -11.19 -6.87
N LEU A 163 25.05 -12.46 -6.51
CA LEU A 163 24.68 -13.59 -7.39
C LEU A 163 23.36 -14.23 -6.97
N GLY A 164 22.58 -13.54 -6.13
CA GLY A 164 21.37 -14.09 -5.52
C GLY A 164 20.31 -14.51 -6.53
N SER A 165 20.20 -13.85 -7.69
CA SER A 165 19.31 -14.30 -8.76
C SER A 165 19.68 -15.68 -9.28
N ILE A 166 20.97 -15.90 -9.56
CA ILE A 166 21.50 -17.17 -10.09
C ILE A 166 21.39 -18.25 -9.01
N ASP A 167 21.78 -17.93 -7.77
CA ASP A 167 21.77 -18.89 -6.67
C ASP A 167 20.34 -19.32 -6.31
N ARG A 168 19.35 -18.41 -6.34
CA ARG A 168 17.93 -18.75 -6.06
C ARG A 168 17.22 -19.52 -7.17
N HIS A 169 17.74 -19.48 -8.40
CA HIS A 169 17.24 -20.31 -9.51
C HIS A 169 17.72 -21.76 -9.40
N LYS A 170 18.82 -22.01 -8.68
CA LYS A 170 19.27 -23.36 -8.39
C LYS A 170 18.34 -24.01 -7.37
N ASN A 171 18.16 -25.32 -7.49
CA ASN A 171 17.50 -26.07 -6.44
C ASN A 171 18.43 -26.11 -5.21
N LYS A 172 17.87 -26.29 -4.01
CA LYS A 172 18.67 -26.30 -2.77
C LYS A 172 19.70 -27.43 -2.79
N GLU A 173 19.35 -28.56 -3.41
CA GLU A 173 20.26 -29.66 -3.72
C GLU A 173 21.50 -29.21 -4.50
N ASP A 174 21.34 -28.46 -5.60
CA ASP A 174 22.47 -27.97 -6.42
C ASP A 174 23.35 -26.98 -5.65
N LEU A 175 22.74 -26.18 -4.77
CA LEU A 175 23.49 -25.27 -3.89
C LEU A 175 24.34 -26.07 -2.90
N ILE A 176 23.78 -27.10 -2.27
CA ILE A 176 24.49 -27.95 -1.31
C ILE A 176 25.59 -28.75 -2.02
N ALA A 177 25.30 -29.30 -3.20
CA ALA A 177 26.23 -30.09 -4.01
C ALA A 177 27.47 -29.30 -4.46
N SER A 178 27.43 -27.96 -4.40
CA SER A 178 28.59 -27.11 -4.66
C SER A 178 29.67 -27.16 -3.57
N LYS A 179 29.32 -27.60 -2.35
CA LYS A 179 30.24 -27.71 -1.21
C LYS A 179 30.29 -29.10 -0.56
N ILE A 180 29.25 -29.92 -0.72
CA ILE A 180 29.11 -31.24 -0.11
C ILE A 180 28.97 -32.29 -1.19
N SER A 181 29.69 -33.40 -1.06
CA SER A 181 29.66 -34.46 -2.05
C SER A 181 28.29 -35.19 -2.05
N LEU A 182 27.80 -35.57 -3.23
CA LEU A 182 26.52 -36.28 -3.36
C LEU A 182 26.41 -37.54 -2.47
N PRO A 183 27.46 -38.39 -2.32
CA PRO A 183 27.40 -39.54 -1.42
C PRO A 183 27.23 -39.15 0.07
N GLU A 184 27.78 -38.01 0.48
CA GLU A 184 27.62 -37.47 1.84
C GLU A 184 26.19 -36.95 2.03
N ILE A 185 25.64 -36.24 1.04
CA ILE A 185 24.23 -35.79 1.03
C ILE A 185 23.28 -36.98 1.12
N GLN A 186 23.49 -38.02 0.31
CA GLN A 186 22.63 -39.22 0.29
C GLN A 186 22.60 -39.96 1.63
N LYS A 187 23.66 -39.88 2.44
CA LYS A 187 23.74 -40.51 3.76
C LYS A 187 23.26 -39.60 4.90
N SER A 188 22.98 -38.33 4.61
CA SER A 188 22.66 -37.31 5.61
C SER A 188 21.24 -37.38 6.14
N VAL A 189 21.02 -36.63 7.21
CA VAL A 189 19.70 -36.23 7.71
C VAL A 189 19.41 -34.81 7.20
N VAL A 190 18.21 -34.57 6.68
CA VAL A 190 17.75 -33.24 6.29
C VAL A 190 16.51 -32.89 7.09
N VAL A 191 16.49 -31.69 7.66
CA VAL A 191 15.31 -31.12 8.33
C VAL A 191 14.94 -29.81 7.63
N THR A 192 13.71 -29.70 7.16
CA THR A 192 13.17 -28.52 6.46
C THR A 192 11.67 -28.39 6.72
N ASP A 193 11.13 -27.19 6.61
CA ASP A 193 9.69 -26.91 6.63
C ASP A 193 9.11 -26.77 5.20
N SER A 194 9.97 -26.69 4.18
CA SER A 194 9.56 -26.33 2.83
C SER A 194 9.43 -27.52 1.88
N ARG A 195 8.30 -27.59 1.19
CA ARG A 195 8.08 -28.53 0.07
C ARG A 195 8.92 -28.19 -1.16
N ASP A 196 9.48 -26.98 -1.26
CA ASP A 196 10.39 -26.61 -2.34
C ASP A 196 11.70 -27.41 -2.30
N ASP A 197 11.99 -28.05 -1.16
CA ASP A 197 13.15 -28.92 -0.98
C ASP A 197 12.86 -30.39 -1.32
N ALA A 198 11.75 -30.68 -2.01
CA ALA A 198 11.35 -32.04 -2.35
C ALA A 198 12.44 -32.84 -3.10
N SER A 199 13.24 -32.20 -3.97
CA SER A 199 14.34 -32.89 -4.66
C SER A 199 15.43 -33.34 -3.70
N LEU A 200 15.78 -32.50 -2.72
CA LEU A 200 16.75 -32.82 -1.67
C LEU A 200 16.21 -33.94 -0.76
N LEU A 201 14.95 -33.84 -0.32
CA LEU A 201 14.31 -34.87 0.52
C LEU A 201 14.26 -36.23 -0.18
N ALA A 202 14.11 -36.26 -1.51
CA ALA A 202 14.09 -37.50 -2.29
C ALA A 202 15.41 -38.28 -2.20
N ILE A 203 16.55 -37.57 -2.22
CA ILE A 203 17.88 -38.20 -2.34
C ILE A 203 18.51 -38.57 -0.99
N VAL A 204 18.12 -37.93 0.11
CA VAL A 204 18.72 -38.19 1.43
C VAL A 204 18.17 -39.44 2.10
N LYS A 205 18.95 -40.03 3.01
CA LYS A 205 18.60 -41.24 3.74
C LYS A 205 17.47 -40.98 4.74
N HIS A 206 17.53 -39.85 5.44
CA HIS A 206 16.60 -39.49 6.51
C HIS A 206 16.01 -38.09 6.25
N PRO A 207 14.93 -37.99 5.44
CA PRO A 207 14.24 -36.74 5.19
C PRO A 207 13.21 -36.44 6.29
N PHE A 208 13.23 -35.20 6.81
CA PHE A 208 12.20 -34.69 7.71
C PHE A 208 11.63 -33.39 7.16
N LEU A 209 10.35 -33.44 6.77
CA LEU A 209 9.55 -32.27 6.42
C LEU A 209 8.66 -31.93 7.62
N VAL A 210 8.99 -30.87 8.36
CA VAL A 210 8.35 -30.52 9.64
C VAL A 210 7.87 -29.08 9.60
N ILE A 211 6.58 -28.87 9.86
CA ILE A 211 6.02 -27.54 10.11
C ILE A 211 6.07 -27.29 11.61
N TRP A 212 6.83 -26.28 12.02
CA TRP A 212 7.00 -25.96 13.43
C TRP A 212 5.88 -25.03 13.93
N ASP A 213 5.18 -25.42 14.99
CA ASP A 213 4.02 -24.68 15.54
C ASP A 213 4.39 -23.24 15.98
N LYS A 214 5.65 -23.04 16.38
CA LYS A 214 6.18 -21.75 16.82
C LYS A 214 6.70 -20.88 15.68
N ALA A 215 6.92 -21.46 14.49
CA ALA A 215 7.38 -20.71 13.32
C ALA A 215 6.29 -19.75 12.84
N LYS A 216 6.68 -18.51 12.49
CA LYS A 216 5.75 -17.54 11.92
C LYS A 216 6.41 -16.75 10.80
N TYR A 217 5.71 -16.68 9.69
CA TYR A 217 5.99 -15.74 8.61
C TYR A 217 5.38 -14.37 8.93
N ILE A 218 6.23 -13.35 9.10
CA ILE A 218 5.82 -11.95 9.27
C ILE A 218 6.42 -11.16 8.10
N PRO A 219 5.61 -10.62 7.18
CA PRO A 219 6.11 -9.79 6.09
C PRO A 219 6.83 -8.54 6.62
N ALA A 220 7.91 -8.14 5.95
CA ALA A 220 8.62 -6.91 6.29
C ALA A 220 7.72 -5.68 6.19
N MET A 221 7.89 -4.74 7.12
CA MET A 221 7.16 -3.47 7.18
C MET A 221 5.64 -3.67 7.27
N GLN A 222 5.17 -4.79 7.81
CA GLN A 222 3.74 -5.08 7.95
C GLN A 222 3.02 -4.03 8.80
N ASP A 223 3.72 -3.40 9.74
CA ASP A 223 3.25 -2.37 10.67
C ASP A 223 3.49 -0.92 10.17
N ALA A 224 4.19 -0.72 9.04
CA ALA A 224 4.45 0.61 8.52
C ALA A 224 3.19 1.20 7.88
N TYR A 225 2.79 2.41 8.32
CA TYR A 225 1.72 3.14 7.64
C TYR A 225 2.19 3.65 6.27
N ILE A 226 1.39 3.33 5.27
CA ILE A 226 1.49 3.86 3.92
C ILE A 226 0.24 4.72 3.69
N PRO A 227 0.37 5.95 3.14
CA PRO A 227 -0.78 6.77 2.78
C PRO A 227 -1.86 5.99 2.04
N LEU A 228 -3.13 6.19 2.42
CA LEU A 228 -4.31 5.59 1.80
C LEU A 228 -4.50 4.09 2.10
N PHE A 229 -3.66 3.48 2.95
CA PHE A 229 -3.77 2.07 3.34
C PHE A 229 -5.10 1.74 4.00
N TYR A 230 -5.48 2.47 5.04
CA TYR A 230 -6.74 2.30 5.75
C TYR A 230 -7.93 2.48 4.81
N LEU A 231 -7.90 3.47 3.93
CA LEU A 231 -8.98 3.71 2.98
C LEU A 231 -9.19 2.51 2.05
N GLU A 232 -8.12 1.95 1.49
CA GLU A 232 -8.17 0.90 0.48
C GLU A 232 -8.31 -0.52 1.07
N LYS A 233 -7.73 -0.78 2.24
CA LYS A 233 -7.71 -2.12 2.87
C LYS A 233 -8.72 -2.28 4.00
N VAL A 234 -9.13 -1.19 4.64
CA VAL A 234 -10.04 -1.23 5.79
C VAL A 234 -11.39 -0.61 5.47
N LYS A 235 -11.45 0.68 5.11
CA LYS A 235 -12.74 1.37 4.97
C LYS A 235 -13.54 0.86 3.77
N ARG A 236 -12.87 0.58 2.64
CA ARG A 236 -13.52 0.16 1.38
C ARG A 236 -12.74 -0.93 0.65
N PRO A 237 -12.58 -2.13 1.26
CA PRO A 237 -11.79 -3.21 0.68
C PRO A 237 -12.34 -3.63 -0.68
N GLY A 238 -11.46 -3.67 -1.69
CA GLY A 238 -11.79 -4.15 -3.05
C GLY A 238 -12.54 -3.15 -3.94
N GLN A 239 -12.87 -1.95 -3.45
CA GLN A 239 -13.63 -0.96 -4.22
C GLN A 239 -12.77 -0.06 -5.12
N GLN A 240 -11.44 -0.25 -5.14
CA GLN A 240 -10.50 0.58 -5.91
C GLN A 240 -10.66 2.07 -5.60
N THR A 241 -10.78 2.41 -4.32
CA THR A 241 -11.14 3.76 -3.86
C THR A 241 -10.11 4.79 -4.30
N ILE A 242 -8.82 4.45 -4.23
CA ILE A 242 -7.74 5.31 -4.72
C ILE A 242 -7.98 5.66 -6.20
N LYS A 243 -8.25 4.66 -7.05
CA LYS A 243 -8.45 4.88 -8.48
C LYS A 243 -9.73 5.65 -8.79
N GLN A 244 -10.87 5.20 -8.24
CA GLN A 244 -12.18 5.73 -8.61
C GLN A 244 -12.50 7.05 -7.92
N VAL A 245 -12.23 7.16 -6.61
CA VAL A 245 -12.61 8.33 -5.81
C VAL A 245 -11.51 9.38 -5.81
N ILE A 246 -10.25 8.98 -5.58
CA ILE A 246 -9.16 9.95 -5.46
C ILE A 246 -8.70 10.40 -6.83
N LEU A 247 -8.21 9.50 -7.68
CA LEU A 247 -7.61 9.88 -8.97
C LEU A 247 -8.68 10.36 -9.97
N LYS A 248 -9.69 9.53 -10.25
CA LYS A 248 -10.66 9.80 -11.32
C LYS A 248 -11.68 10.89 -10.97
N ASN A 249 -12.10 11.00 -9.70
CA ASN A 249 -13.08 12.01 -9.30
C ASN A 249 -12.38 13.25 -8.74
N HIS A 250 -11.70 13.11 -7.61
CA HIS A 250 -11.18 14.25 -6.87
C HIS A 250 -10.05 14.97 -7.62
N LEU A 251 -8.92 14.30 -7.84
CA LEU A 251 -7.75 14.87 -8.51
C LEU A 251 -8.08 15.37 -9.90
N PHE A 252 -8.77 14.58 -10.72
CA PHE A 252 -9.11 15.01 -12.08
C PHE A 252 -9.99 16.26 -12.10
N SER A 253 -10.95 16.39 -11.17
CA SER A 253 -11.76 17.62 -11.08
C SER A 253 -10.95 18.84 -10.69
N LEU A 254 -9.97 18.69 -9.79
CA LEU A 254 -9.04 19.76 -9.41
C LEU A 254 -8.11 20.15 -10.57
N ILE A 255 -7.59 19.17 -11.32
CA ILE A 255 -6.76 19.43 -12.51
C ILE A 255 -7.54 20.26 -13.52
N LEU A 256 -8.79 19.88 -13.80
CA LEU A 256 -9.64 20.62 -14.73
C LEU A 256 -9.99 22.02 -14.23
N ALA A 257 -10.19 22.19 -12.92
CA ALA A 257 -10.54 23.49 -12.34
C ALA A 257 -9.33 24.44 -12.24
N LEU A 258 -8.15 23.92 -11.91
CA LEU A 258 -7.01 24.73 -11.44
C LEU A 258 -5.82 24.70 -12.41
N SER A 259 -5.42 23.51 -12.90
CA SER A 259 -4.17 23.38 -13.66
C SER A 259 -4.23 23.92 -15.08
N LEU A 260 -5.41 23.97 -15.70
CA LEU A 260 -5.57 24.41 -17.09
C LEU A 260 -5.27 25.90 -17.32
N ILE A 261 -5.27 26.70 -16.25
CA ILE A 261 -4.95 28.13 -16.31
C ILE A 261 -3.53 28.44 -15.82
N SER A 262 -2.78 27.42 -15.37
CA SER A 262 -1.39 27.60 -14.93
C SER A 262 -0.46 27.78 -16.14
N PRO A 263 0.57 28.65 -16.05
CA PRO A 263 1.61 28.77 -17.08
C PRO A 263 2.33 27.44 -17.37
N HIS A 264 2.51 26.62 -16.33
CA HIS A 264 3.16 25.31 -16.42
C HIS A 264 2.28 24.20 -15.83
N PRO A 265 1.26 23.72 -16.59
CA PRO A 265 0.27 22.78 -16.09
C PRO A 265 0.86 21.47 -15.55
N ILE A 266 1.98 20.99 -16.09
CA ILE A 266 2.60 19.71 -15.66
C ILE A 266 3.12 19.81 -14.23
N PHE A 267 3.88 20.86 -13.90
CA PHE A 267 4.35 21.10 -12.53
C PHE A 267 3.18 21.34 -11.59
N HIS A 268 2.17 22.09 -12.03
CA HIS A 268 0.97 22.33 -11.25
C HIS A 268 0.20 21.02 -10.96
N ILE A 269 0.06 20.13 -11.94
CA ILE A 269 -0.55 18.79 -11.77
C ILE A 269 0.26 17.95 -10.77
N ALA A 270 1.59 17.96 -10.85
CA ALA A 270 2.44 17.25 -9.89
C ALA A 270 2.23 17.79 -8.46
N GLY A 271 2.23 19.12 -8.31
CA GLY A 271 1.95 19.78 -7.03
C GLY A 271 0.58 19.43 -6.46
N LEU A 272 -0.49 19.57 -7.27
CA LEU A 272 -1.84 19.19 -6.86
C LEU A 272 -1.96 17.72 -6.48
N THR A 273 -1.26 16.82 -7.19
CA THR A 273 -1.29 15.38 -6.88
C THR A 273 -0.72 15.12 -5.48
N LEU A 274 0.42 15.74 -5.15
CA LEU A 274 1.03 15.63 -3.82
C LEU A 274 0.11 16.21 -2.74
N LEU A 275 -0.47 17.39 -2.98
CA LEU A 275 -1.43 18.01 -2.04
C LEU A 275 -2.71 17.20 -1.85
N VAL A 276 -3.24 16.56 -2.91
CA VAL A 276 -4.38 15.65 -2.81
C VAL A 276 -4.04 14.47 -1.93
N ILE A 277 -2.88 13.84 -2.10
CA ILE A 277 -2.46 12.72 -1.25
C ILE A 277 -2.27 13.21 0.19
N ALA A 278 -1.67 14.38 0.41
CA ALA A 278 -1.52 14.99 1.74
C ALA A 278 -2.88 15.21 2.43
N PHE A 279 -3.85 15.79 1.71
CA PHE A 279 -5.21 15.98 2.18
C PHE A 279 -5.85 14.66 2.57
N TRP A 280 -5.72 13.64 1.72
CA TRP A 280 -6.31 12.33 1.98
C TRP A 280 -5.65 11.56 3.12
N CYS A 281 -4.38 11.83 3.47
CA CYS A 281 -3.79 11.27 4.70
C CYS A 281 -4.59 11.72 5.93
N ILE A 282 -4.94 13.01 6.01
CA ILE A 282 -5.73 13.56 7.11
C ILE A 282 -7.19 13.13 7.03
N TYR A 283 -7.75 13.09 5.82
CA TYR A 283 -9.12 12.63 5.59
C TYR A 283 -9.32 11.15 5.97
N GLU A 284 -8.32 10.31 5.67
CA GLU A 284 -8.26 8.91 6.07
C GLU A 284 -8.17 8.72 7.59
N LEU A 285 -7.37 9.55 8.27
CA LEU A 285 -7.33 9.57 9.74
C LEU A 285 -8.72 9.89 10.34
N GLY A 286 -9.48 10.79 9.69
CA GLY A 286 -10.87 11.06 10.04
C GLY A 286 -11.78 9.83 9.94
N TYR A 287 -11.61 9.00 8.89
CA TYR A 287 -12.33 7.72 8.77
C TYR A 287 -11.91 6.67 9.79
N TYR A 288 -10.62 6.59 10.09
CA TYR A 288 -10.11 5.69 11.12
C TYR A 288 -10.74 6.00 12.48
N GLU A 289 -10.72 7.27 12.88
CA GLU A 289 -11.32 7.71 14.13
C GLU A 289 -12.84 7.50 14.14
N ASN A 290 -13.53 7.75 13.02
CA ASN A 290 -14.96 7.49 12.90
C ASN A 290 -15.30 6.02 13.24
N ASP A 291 -14.50 5.08 12.73
CA ASP A 291 -14.73 3.65 12.96
C ASP A 291 -14.41 3.24 14.41
N GLN A 292 -13.40 3.85 15.04
CA GLN A 292 -13.12 3.66 16.47
C GLN A 292 -14.25 4.19 17.37
N ILE A 293 -14.80 5.36 17.03
CA ILE A 293 -15.92 5.96 17.77
C ILE A 293 -17.18 5.13 17.57
N ALA A 294 -17.46 4.67 16.34
CA ALA A 294 -18.56 3.76 16.07
C ALA A 294 -18.45 2.48 16.90
N GLU A 295 -17.28 1.81 16.90
CA GLU A 295 -17.03 0.61 17.73
C GLU A 295 -17.33 0.84 19.21
N LYS A 296 -17.07 2.05 19.73
CA LYS A 296 -17.21 2.37 21.16
C LYS A 296 -18.59 2.85 21.58
N PHE A 297 -19.30 3.58 20.72
CA PHE A 297 -20.49 4.35 21.10
C PHE A 297 -21.75 4.02 20.30
N GLU A 298 -21.65 3.40 19.12
CA GLU A 298 -22.83 3.05 18.32
C GLU A 298 -23.33 1.65 18.70
N GLU A 299 -24.65 1.48 18.84
CA GLU A 299 -25.24 0.16 19.17
C GLU A 299 -25.02 -0.88 18.06
N LYS A 300 -24.95 -0.43 16.80
CA LYS A 300 -24.80 -1.27 15.60
C LYS A 300 -23.77 -0.66 14.64
N PRO A 301 -22.48 -0.71 14.98
CA PRO A 301 -21.45 -0.06 14.18
C PRO A 301 -21.27 -0.76 12.84
N VAL A 302 -21.21 0.03 11.76
CA VAL A 302 -20.98 -0.47 10.40
C VAL A 302 -19.47 -0.52 10.11
N LEU A 303 -18.84 -1.61 10.57
CA LEU A 303 -17.40 -1.86 10.38
C LEU A 303 -17.16 -2.87 9.26
N SER A 304 -16.03 -2.74 8.57
CA SER A 304 -15.64 -3.70 7.54
C SER A 304 -15.10 -5.00 8.16
N ALA A 305 -15.15 -6.10 7.42
CA ALA A 305 -14.62 -7.38 7.86
C ALA A 305 -13.12 -7.36 8.19
N THR A 306 -12.36 -6.43 7.58
CA THR A 306 -10.91 -6.30 7.77
C THR A 306 -10.53 -5.31 8.88
N TYR A 307 -11.50 -4.65 9.52
CA TYR A 307 -11.25 -3.64 10.55
C TYR A 307 -10.42 -4.18 11.72
N HIS A 308 -10.87 -5.25 12.37
CA HIS A 308 -10.16 -5.80 13.54
C HIS A 308 -8.76 -6.34 13.21
N GLN A 309 -8.53 -6.77 11.96
CA GLN A 309 -7.23 -7.25 11.50
C GLN A 309 -6.20 -6.11 11.40
N TYR A 310 -6.65 -4.90 11.06
CA TYR A 310 -5.77 -3.79 10.70
C TYR A 310 -5.88 -2.57 11.61
N LYS A 311 -6.83 -2.53 12.56
CA LYS A 311 -7.05 -1.35 13.41
C LYS A 311 -5.82 -0.94 14.23
N SER A 312 -4.93 -1.88 14.56
CA SER A 312 -3.69 -1.63 15.29
C SER A 312 -2.53 -1.15 14.40
N LYS A 313 -2.68 -1.20 13.07
CA LYS A 313 -1.61 -0.80 12.13
C LYS A 313 -1.51 0.70 11.91
N MET A 314 -2.56 1.45 12.22
CA MET A 314 -2.60 2.88 11.96
C MET A 314 -2.24 3.65 13.23
N ASP A 315 -1.10 4.33 13.20
CA ASP A 315 -0.76 5.37 14.17
C ASP A 315 -1.47 6.68 13.76
N GLN A 316 -1.91 7.46 14.75
CA GLN A 316 -2.55 8.76 14.55
C GLN A 316 -1.56 9.83 14.05
N TRP A 317 -0.26 9.69 14.31
CA TRP A 317 0.76 10.67 13.92
C TRP A 317 1.38 10.43 12.55
N GLN A 318 1.49 9.18 12.11
CA GLN A 318 2.10 8.85 10.82
C GLN A 318 1.41 9.54 9.62
N PRO A 319 0.07 9.66 9.54
CA PRO A 319 -0.61 10.45 8.51
C PRO A 319 -0.19 11.93 8.49
N TRP A 320 0.11 12.52 9.65
CA TRP A 320 0.56 13.91 9.74
C TRP A 320 1.95 14.12 9.17
N TYR A 321 2.91 13.24 9.49
CA TYR A 321 4.25 13.33 8.91
C TYR A 321 4.20 13.27 7.38
N TRP A 322 3.42 12.33 6.86
CA TRP A 322 3.19 12.20 5.43
C TRP A 322 2.52 13.43 4.82
N ALA A 323 1.46 13.93 5.45
CA ALA A 323 0.78 15.13 4.98
C ALA A 323 1.71 16.33 4.93
N VAL A 324 2.54 16.56 5.96
CA VAL A 324 3.50 17.68 6.00
C VAL A 324 4.57 17.56 4.91
N ILE A 325 5.18 16.37 4.76
CA ILE A 325 6.22 16.14 3.74
C ILE A 325 5.65 16.36 2.33
N LEU A 326 4.52 15.75 2.03
CA LEU A 326 3.85 15.89 0.73
C LEU A 326 3.37 17.33 0.49
N SER A 327 2.96 18.04 1.54
CA SER A 327 2.58 19.45 1.46
C SER A 327 3.74 20.34 1.09
N PHE A 328 4.91 20.14 1.72
CA PHE A 328 6.11 20.91 1.42
C PHE A 328 6.50 20.79 -0.05
N PHE A 329 6.62 19.57 -0.56
CA PHE A 329 6.94 19.34 -1.98
C PHE A 329 5.80 19.77 -2.91
N GLY A 330 4.55 19.55 -2.51
CA GLY A 330 3.37 19.93 -3.29
C GLY A 330 3.29 21.43 -3.52
N VAL A 331 3.37 22.24 -2.46
CA VAL A 331 3.38 23.71 -2.57
C VAL A 331 4.61 24.18 -3.35
N GLY A 332 5.79 23.58 -3.13
CA GLY A 332 6.99 23.88 -3.92
C GLY A 332 6.78 23.70 -5.44
N CYS A 333 6.10 22.62 -5.86
CA CYS A 333 5.76 22.41 -7.27
C CYS A 333 4.71 23.42 -7.78
N ILE A 334 3.77 23.85 -6.93
CA ILE A 334 2.80 24.89 -7.29
C ILE A 334 3.51 26.23 -7.50
N GLU A 335 4.42 26.63 -6.62
CA GLU A 335 5.23 27.85 -6.80
C GLU A 335 6.10 27.79 -8.05
N ALA A 336 6.80 26.68 -8.26
CA ALA A 336 7.63 26.49 -9.45
C ALA A 336 6.82 26.57 -10.76
N SER A 337 5.52 26.26 -10.72
CA SER A 337 4.64 26.37 -11.90
C SER A 337 4.30 27.81 -12.30
N GLN A 338 4.57 28.79 -11.43
CA GLN A 338 4.29 30.20 -11.64
C GLN A 338 5.50 30.97 -12.19
N ILE A 339 6.71 30.39 -12.09
CA ILE A 339 7.95 30.99 -12.58
C ILE A 339 8.03 30.77 -14.10
N ASP A 340 8.31 31.83 -14.87
CA ASP A 340 8.48 31.71 -16.32
C ASP A 340 9.86 31.11 -16.64
N ILE A 341 9.89 29.78 -16.81
CA ILE A 341 11.11 28.99 -17.04
C ILE A 341 11.82 29.38 -18.35
N TRP A 342 11.12 30.05 -19.28
CA TRP A 342 11.62 30.31 -20.64
C TRP A 342 12.25 31.70 -20.82
N GLN A 343 12.14 32.61 -19.85
CA GLN A 343 12.72 33.96 -19.95
C GLN A 343 14.13 34.11 -19.37
N GLY A 344 14.68 33.10 -18.69
CA GLY A 344 15.99 33.18 -18.01
C GLY A 344 16.99 32.11 -18.45
N ASN A 345 18.25 32.51 -18.69
CA ASN A 345 19.41 31.62 -18.87
C ASN A 345 19.88 30.95 -17.56
N HIS A 346 19.05 30.95 -16.50
CA HIS A 346 19.41 30.50 -15.17
C HIS A 346 18.65 29.22 -14.78
N LEU A 347 19.33 28.33 -14.04
CA LEU A 347 18.72 27.14 -13.46
C LEU A 347 17.53 27.54 -12.58
N VAL A 348 16.34 27.01 -12.87
CA VAL A 348 15.06 27.21 -12.13
C VAL A 348 15.22 27.18 -10.60
N ILE A 349 16.19 26.42 -10.10
CA ILE A 349 16.50 26.30 -8.68
C ILE A 349 16.96 27.63 -8.07
N SER A 350 17.76 28.45 -8.77
CA SER A 350 18.26 29.71 -8.20
C SER A 350 17.19 30.79 -8.05
N GLU A 351 16.18 30.79 -8.93
CA GLU A 351 15.07 31.76 -8.86
C GLU A 351 14.09 31.45 -7.74
N LEU A 352 13.88 30.17 -7.41
CA LEU A 352 13.10 29.75 -6.25
C LEU A 352 13.66 30.26 -4.91
N PHE A 353 14.96 30.60 -4.85
CA PHE A 353 15.61 31.14 -3.66
C PHE A 353 15.59 32.68 -3.58
N VAL A 354 14.89 33.36 -4.49
CA VAL A 354 14.63 34.79 -4.34
C VAL A 354 13.68 35.00 -3.15
N LYS A 355 13.97 36.00 -2.32
CA LYS A 355 13.28 36.25 -1.05
C LYS A 355 11.75 36.30 -1.17
N GLU A 356 11.23 36.85 -2.26
CA GLU A 356 9.79 36.96 -2.54
C GLU A 356 9.13 35.58 -2.68
N HIS A 357 9.69 34.69 -3.50
CA HIS A 357 9.18 33.33 -3.68
C HIS A 357 9.26 32.48 -2.41
N ILE A 358 10.30 32.68 -1.58
CA ILE A 358 10.42 32.00 -0.29
C ILE A 358 9.28 32.43 0.65
N GLN A 359 8.97 33.73 0.70
CA GLN A 359 7.87 34.24 1.52
C GLN A 359 6.52 33.68 1.06
N ASP A 360 6.25 33.68 -0.24
CA ASP A 360 5.01 33.13 -0.80
C ASP A 360 4.89 31.63 -0.52
N LEU A 361 5.97 30.86 -0.69
CA LEU A 361 6.04 29.44 -0.34
C LEU A 361 5.64 29.20 1.13
N PHE A 362 6.19 29.98 2.06
CA PHE A 362 5.87 29.86 3.49
C PHE A 362 4.42 30.24 3.80
N ILE A 363 3.88 31.28 3.16
CA ILE A 363 2.48 31.69 3.32
C ILE A 363 1.56 30.58 2.81
N LYS A 364 1.77 30.10 1.59
CA LYS A 364 0.96 29.02 1.00
C LYS A 364 1.06 27.72 1.81
N LEU A 365 2.25 27.35 2.27
CA LEU A 365 2.43 26.20 3.15
C LEU A 365 1.68 26.36 4.47
N SER A 366 1.74 27.54 5.09
CA SER A 366 1.03 27.83 6.33
C SER A 366 -0.49 27.77 6.15
N CYS A 367 -1.01 28.42 5.10
CA CYS A 367 -2.42 28.35 4.72
C CYS A 367 -2.87 26.90 4.50
N TRP A 368 -2.08 26.11 3.77
CA TRP A 368 -2.39 24.71 3.51
C TRP A 368 -2.40 23.86 4.78
N LEU A 369 -1.42 24.01 5.67
CA LEU A 369 -1.40 23.31 6.96
C LEU A 369 -2.60 23.71 7.83
N CYS A 370 -3.04 24.98 7.80
CA CYS A 370 -4.28 25.42 8.43
C CYS A 370 -5.52 24.74 7.84
N ILE A 371 -5.58 24.52 6.52
CA ILE A 371 -6.66 23.76 5.88
C ILE A 371 -6.65 22.30 6.34
N LEU A 372 -5.48 21.65 6.42
CA LEU A 372 -5.36 20.28 6.94
C LEU A 372 -5.81 20.18 8.40
N LEU A 373 -5.40 21.12 9.24
CA LEU A 373 -5.84 21.20 10.63
C LEU A 373 -7.34 21.43 10.74
N SER A 374 -7.89 22.35 9.96
CA SER A 374 -9.34 22.63 9.92
C SER A 374 -10.13 21.40 9.46
N THR A 375 -9.60 20.66 8.49
CA THR A 375 -10.17 19.38 8.04
C THR A 375 -10.19 18.36 9.18
N ARG A 376 -9.07 18.22 9.92
CA ARG A 376 -8.99 17.33 11.08
C ARG A 376 -10.01 17.72 12.15
N LEU A 377 -10.08 18.99 12.53
CA LEU A 377 -11.01 19.50 13.54
C LEU A 377 -12.46 19.31 13.12
N THR A 378 -12.77 19.53 11.84
CA THR A 378 -14.11 19.28 11.28
C THR A 378 -14.46 17.79 11.37
N TYR A 379 -13.49 16.90 11.13
CA TYR A 379 -13.68 15.46 11.31
C TYR A 379 -13.91 15.06 12.76
N VAL A 380 -13.16 15.63 13.70
CA VAL A 380 -13.40 15.42 15.13
C VAL A 380 -14.84 15.82 15.46
N ALA A 381 -15.25 17.03 15.10
CA ALA A 381 -16.63 17.48 15.32
C ALA A 381 -17.65 16.52 14.66
N TYR A 382 -17.46 16.18 13.38
CA TYR A 382 -18.32 15.26 12.65
C TYR A 382 -18.44 13.89 13.33
N ASN A 383 -17.33 13.32 13.81
CA ASN A 383 -17.31 11.98 14.37
C ASN A 383 -18.03 11.89 15.72
N TYR A 384 -17.96 12.94 16.55
CA TYR A 384 -18.58 12.97 17.88
C TYR A 384 -20.04 13.49 17.88
N LEU A 385 -20.57 13.91 16.73
CA LEU A 385 -21.97 14.28 16.58
C LEU A 385 -22.83 13.06 16.23
N ASP A 386 -24.12 13.14 16.58
CA ASP A 386 -25.12 12.16 16.20
C ASP A 386 -25.33 12.12 14.68
N GLU A 387 -25.90 11.02 14.19
CA GLU A 387 -26.03 10.77 12.76
C GLU A 387 -26.89 11.79 12.01
N GLN A 388 -27.88 12.41 12.65
CA GLN A 388 -28.76 13.40 12.02
C GLN A 388 -28.03 14.73 11.87
N THR A 389 -27.26 15.13 12.88
CA THR A 389 -26.48 16.37 12.85
C THR A 389 -25.29 16.29 11.88
N ARG A 390 -24.71 15.10 11.67
CA ARG A 390 -23.61 14.87 10.71
C ARG A 390 -23.92 15.36 9.28
N ILE A 391 -25.20 15.41 8.88
CA ILE A 391 -25.66 15.92 7.58
C ILE A 391 -25.21 17.37 7.34
N TRP A 392 -25.20 18.20 8.38
CA TRP A 392 -24.89 19.63 8.27
C TRP A 392 -23.39 19.94 8.31
N ILE A 393 -22.59 19.06 8.91
CA ILE A 393 -21.13 19.20 8.95
C ILE A 393 -20.47 18.61 7.71
N TYR A 394 -21.08 17.60 7.08
CA TYR A 394 -20.53 16.97 5.89
C TYR A 394 -20.24 17.95 4.72
N PRO A 395 -21.09 18.97 4.42
CA PRO A 395 -20.77 20.03 3.46
C PRO A 395 -19.46 20.75 3.76
N ILE A 396 -19.18 21.04 5.02
CA ILE A 396 -17.97 21.74 5.44
C ILE A 396 -16.74 20.88 5.10
N LEU A 397 -16.81 19.56 5.34
CA LEU A 397 -15.77 18.64 4.88
C LEU A 397 -15.59 18.65 3.36
N GLN A 398 -16.68 18.76 2.60
CA GLN A 398 -16.60 18.85 1.14
C GLN A 398 -16.05 20.22 0.68
N VAL A 399 -16.31 21.31 1.41
CA VAL A 399 -15.67 22.62 1.19
C VAL A 399 -14.17 22.47 1.34
N TRP A 400 -13.67 21.89 2.44
CA TRP A 400 -12.23 21.68 2.61
C TRP A 400 -11.64 20.82 1.50
N LYS A 401 -12.35 19.76 1.10
CA LYS A 401 -11.94 18.84 0.03
C LYS A 401 -11.80 19.54 -1.32
N PHE A 402 -12.75 20.37 -1.75
CA PHE A 402 -12.69 20.95 -3.10
C PHE A 402 -12.15 22.38 -3.13
N PHE A 403 -12.52 23.22 -2.18
CA PHE A 403 -12.15 24.64 -2.13
C PHE A 403 -10.87 24.90 -1.34
N GLY A 404 -10.43 23.98 -0.47
CA GLY A 404 -9.19 24.14 0.30
C GLY A 404 -7.95 24.36 -0.58
N PHE A 405 -7.94 23.81 -1.79
CA PHE A 405 -6.86 23.99 -2.77
C PHE A 405 -6.75 25.42 -3.31
N LEU A 406 -7.82 26.22 -3.23
CA LEU A 406 -7.78 27.64 -3.61
C LEU A 406 -6.96 28.50 -2.65
N ALA A 407 -6.59 27.97 -1.47
CA ALA A 407 -5.69 28.65 -0.55
C ALA A 407 -4.25 28.70 -1.05
N VAL A 408 -3.89 27.84 -2.01
CA VAL A 408 -2.54 27.73 -2.58
C VAL A 408 -2.50 27.81 -4.11
N SER A 409 -3.65 27.77 -4.76
CA SER A 409 -3.80 27.82 -6.21
C SER A 409 -4.86 28.84 -6.60
N VAL A 410 -4.74 29.39 -7.80
CA VAL A 410 -5.77 30.25 -8.40
C VAL A 410 -6.75 29.41 -9.23
N SER A 411 -7.96 29.92 -9.40
CA SER A 411 -9.00 29.40 -10.30
C SER A 411 -9.71 30.58 -10.94
N ASN A 412 -10.28 30.37 -12.13
CA ASN A 412 -11.29 31.27 -12.67
C ASN A 412 -12.71 30.80 -12.27
N LEU A 413 -13.71 31.55 -12.72
CA LEU A 413 -15.11 31.30 -12.42
C LEU A 413 -15.61 29.93 -12.91
N ILE A 414 -15.13 29.48 -14.08
CA ILE A 414 -15.50 28.19 -14.69
C ILE A 414 -15.01 27.03 -13.80
N GLY A 415 -13.76 27.10 -13.35
CA GLY A 415 -13.20 26.14 -12.40
C GLY A 415 -13.96 26.13 -11.07
N VAL A 416 -14.30 27.30 -10.53
CA VAL A 416 -15.08 27.42 -9.29
C VAL A 416 -16.46 26.79 -9.40
N ILE A 417 -17.17 26.99 -10.53
CA ILE A 417 -18.48 26.36 -10.79
C ILE A 417 -18.34 24.82 -10.82
N LEU A 418 -17.26 24.30 -11.42
CA LEU A 418 -16.98 22.86 -11.38
C LEU A 418 -16.77 22.35 -9.96
N LEU A 419 -15.94 23.03 -9.14
CA LEU A 419 -15.70 22.64 -7.75
C LEU A 419 -17.00 22.67 -6.92
N PHE A 420 -17.83 23.69 -7.13
CA PHE A 420 -19.13 23.78 -6.46
C PHE A 420 -20.07 22.64 -6.87
N SER A 421 -20.08 22.29 -8.16
CA SER A 421 -20.84 21.15 -8.68
C SER A 421 -20.36 19.83 -8.05
N GLN A 422 -19.05 19.65 -7.85
CA GLN A 422 -18.53 18.46 -7.15
C GLN A 422 -18.96 18.40 -5.68
N LEU A 423 -18.92 19.54 -4.98
CA LEU A 423 -19.37 19.64 -3.60
C LEU A 423 -20.83 19.18 -3.47
N LEU A 424 -21.72 19.67 -4.33
CA LEU A 424 -23.14 19.28 -4.33
C LEU A 424 -23.32 17.80 -4.66
N VAL A 425 -22.55 17.26 -5.62
CA VAL A 425 -22.62 15.85 -6.01
C VAL A 425 -22.18 14.92 -4.88
N GLU A 426 -21.30 15.34 -3.97
CA GLU A 426 -20.93 14.53 -2.81
C GLU A 426 -21.93 14.72 -1.65
N TRP A 427 -22.44 15.94 -1.45
CA TRP A 427 -23.33 16.27 -0.34
C TRP A 427 -24.77 15.76 -0.51
N ILE A 428 -25.38 15.97 -1.67
CA ILE A 428 -26.80 15.64 -1.87
C ILE A 428 -27.07 14.13 -1.74
N PRO A 429 -26.30 13.21 -2.37
CA PRO A 429 -26.53 11.77 -2.20
C PRO A 429 -26.28 11.29 -0.77
N TYR A 430 -25.34 11.93 -0.05
CA TYR A 430 -25.11 11.66 1.37
C TYR A 430 -26.33 12.05 2.21
N SER A 431 -26.92 13.22 1.93
CA SER A 431 -28.14 13.68 2.62
C SER A 431 -29.32 12.77 2.33
N ILE A 432 -29.51 12.34 1.08
CA ILE A 432 -30.56 11.37 0.70
C ILE A 432 -30.40 10.08 1.51
N TYR A 433 -29.18 9.53 1.57
CA TYR A 433 -28.90 8.31 2.35
C TYR A 433 -29.24 8.48 3.83
N ARG A 434 -28.83 9.60 4.44
CA ARG A 434 -29.08 9.86 5.87
C ARG A 434 -30.54 10.16 6.19
N CYS A 435 -31.31 10.67 5.24
CA CYS A 435 -32.76 10.83 5.37
C CYS A 435 -33.56 9.56 5.04
N GLY A 436 -32.91 8.38 4.96
CA GLY A 436 -33.57 7.09 4.70
C GLY A 436 -33.84 6.77 3.23
N GLY A 437 -33.38 7.62 2.31
CA GLY A 437 -33.52 7.41 0.87
C GLY A 437 -32.46 6.46 0.29
N ASN A 438 -32.75 5.89 -0.88
CA ASN A 438 -31.83 4.99 -1.57
C ASN A 438 -30.84 5.77 -2.46
N ARG A 439 -29.63 6.00 -1.95
CA ARG A 439 -28.54 6.65 -2.70
C ARG A 439 -28.27 6.03 -4.08
N ARG A 440 -28.45 4.72 -4.25
CA ARG A 440 -28.13 4.03 -5.52
C ARG A 440 -29.04 4.44 -6.68
N GLN A 441 -30.22 4.99 -6.38
CA GLN A 441 -31.14 5.49 -7.40
C GLN A 441 -30.75 6.87 -7.91
N PHE A 442 -29.93 7.61 -7.15
CA PHE A 442 -29.51 8.95 -7.53
C PHE A 442 -28.47 8.89 -8.67
N LYS A 443 -28.77 9.61 -9.76
CA LYS A 443 -27.91 9.69 -10.95
C LYS A 443 -26.85 10.78 -10.76
N GLU A 444 -25.81 10.45 -9.99
CA GLU A 444 -24.76 11.39 -9.55
C GLU A 444 -24.09 12.12 -10.73
N GLN A 445 -23.83 11.42 -11.85
CA GLN A 445 -23.10 12.01 -12.98
C GLN A 445 -23.99 12.94 -13.80
N THR A 446 -25.26 12.56 -14.03
CA THR A 446 -26.25 13.43 -14.68
C THR A 446 -26.54 14.65 -13.82
N PHE A 447 -26.66 14.50 -12.49
CA PHE A 447 -26.82 15.63 -11.59
C PHE A 447 -25.65 16.62 -11.69
N ARG A 448 -24.40 16.12 -11.73
CA ARG A 448 -23.22 16.96 -11.95
C ARG A 448 -23.33 17.77 -13.24
N LEU A 449 -23.68 17.11 -14.35
CA LEU A 449 -23.81 17.74 -15.66
C LEU A 449 -24.84 18.88 -15.61
N LEU A 450 -26.02 18.61 -15.04
CA LEU A 450 -27.11 19.57 -14.96
C LEU A 450 -26.74 20.80 -14.12
N ILE A 451 -26.17 20.59 -12.92
CA ILE A 451 -25.75 21.68 -12.05
C ILE A 451 -24.65 22.52 -12.70
N TYR A 452 -23.65 21.88 -13.32
CA TYR A 452 -22.57 22.59 -13.99
C TYR A 452 -23.07 23.46 -15.14
N ILE A 453 -23.90 22.90 -16.04
CA ILE A 453 -24.49 23.65 -17.15
C ILE A 453 -25.39 24.78 -16.64
N PHE A 454 -26.26 24.48 -15.68
CA PHE A 454 -27.21 25.46 -15.14
C PHE A 454 -26.48 26.67 -14.55
N LEU A 455 -25.44 26.44 -13.74
CA LEU A 455 -24.67 27.53 -13.12
C LEU A 455 -23.89 28.35 -14.15
N CYS A 456 -23.23 27.69 -15.12
CA CYS A 456 -22.54 28.40 -16.20
C CYS A 456 -23.50 29.27 -17.03
N LEU A 457 -24.68 28.75 -17.38
CA LEU A 457 -25.70 29.51 -18.13
C LEU A 457 -26.25 30.67 -17.30
N ALA A 458 -26.61 30.43 -16.03
CA ALA A 458 -27.14 31.47 -15.14
C ALA A 458 -26.16 32.64 -14.99
N ILE A 459 -24.87 32.34 -14.82
CA ILE A 459 -23.81 33.34 -14.70
C ILE A 459 -23.56 34.05 -16.04
N ALA A 460 -23.45 33.33 -17.15
CA ALA A 460 -23.27 33.94 -18.48
C ALA A 460 -24.42 34.89 -18.83
N THR A 461 -25.66 34.50 -18.53
CA THR A 461 -26.83 35.35 -18.70
C THR A 461 -26.81 36.56 -17.77
N GLY A 462 -26.51 36.35 -16.47
CA GLY A 462 -26.47 37.44 -15.48
C GLY A 462 -25.36 38.47 -15.73
N MET A 463 -24.23 38.04 -16.30
CA MET A 463 -23.12 38.92 -16.68
C MET A 463 -23.25 39.49 -18.09
N HIS A 464 -24.25 39.03 -18.87
CA HIS A 464 -24.35 39.30 -20.31
C HIS A 464 -23.06 38.99 -21.10
N ASP A 465 -22.33 37.95 -20.69
CA ASP A 465 -21.03 37.57 -21.26
C ASP A 465 -21.04 36.12 -21.73
N ILE A 466 -21.15 35.94 -23.05
CA ILE A 466 -21.14 34.62 -23.70
C ILE A 466 -19.72 34.03 -23.77
N SER A 467 -18.68 34.84 -23.54
CA SER A 467 -17.28 34.36 -23.59
C SER A 467 -17.00 33.24 -22.58
N LEU A 468 -17.77 33.19 -21.48
CA LEU A 468 -17.73 32.09 -20.52
C LEU A 468 -18.01 30.73 -21.17
N LEU A 469 -18.95 30.68 -22.12
CA LEU A 469 -19.41 29.46 -22.80
C LEU A 469 -18.52 29.06 -23.99
N THR A 470 -17.72 29.99 -24.51
CA THR A 470 -16.74 29.73 -25.57
C THR A 470 -15.34 29.50 -25.03
N ASN A 471 -15.13 29.65 -23.73
CA ASN A 471 -13.85 29.42 -23.08
C ASN A 471 -13.38 27.95 -23.26
N PRO A 472 -12.12 27.71 -23.67
CA PRO A 472 -11.61 26.35 -23.87
C PRO A 472 -11.73 25.45 -22.62
N GLN A 473 -11.54 26.01 -21.42
CA GLN A 473 -11.69 25.28 -20.17
C GLN A 473 -13.14 24.82 -19.96
N PHE A 474 -14.12 25.67 -20.28
CA PHE A 474 -15.53 25.29 -20.21
C PHE A 474 -15.82 24.12 -21.15
N VAL A 475 -15.36 24.17 -22.40
CA VAL A 475 -15.57 23.10 -23.39
C VAL A 475 -14.95 21.79 -22.94
N ILE A 476 -13.71 21.81 -22.42
CA ILE A 476 -13.03 20.60 -21.92
C ILE A 476 -13.80 20.00 -20.73
N ILE A 477 -14.21 20.83 -19.77
CA ILE A 477 -14.99 20.36 -18.62
C ILE A 477 -16.34 19.80 -19.07
N LEU A 478 -17.03 20.47 -20.00
CA LEU A 478 -18.31 20.05 -20.54
C LEU A 478 -18.21 18.68 -21.21
N ILE A 479 -17.21 18.47 -22.07
CA ILE A 479 -16.94 17.17 -22.70
C ILE A 479 -16.72 16.11 -21.61
N TRP A 480 -15.91 16.41 -20.60
CA TRP A 480 -15.65 15.48 -19.51
C TRP A 480 -16.93 15.11 -18.72
N VAL A 481 -17.76 16.09 -18.32
CA VAL A 481 -19.00 15.79 -17.59
C VAL A 481 -19.99 15.00 -18.44
N ILE A 482 -20.12 15.28 -19.74
CA ILE A 482 -20.97 14.53 -20.69
C ILE A 482 -20.49 13.08 -20.82
N LEU A 483 -19.18 12.87 -21.03
CA LEU A 483 -18.63 11.52 -21.14
C LEU A 483 -18.87 10.70 -19.87
N ARG A 484 -18.84 11.34 -18.71
CA ARG A 484 -19.11 10.69 -17.42
C ARG A 484 -20.60 10.41 -17.18
N SER A 485 -21.51 11.25 -17.68
CA SER A 485 -22.94 11.05 -17.53
C SER A 485 -23.55 10.14 -18.61
N LYS A 486 -22.80 9.78 -19.65
CA LYS A 486 -23.28 9.02 -20.82
C LYS A 486 -24.15 7.81 -20.45
N SER A 487 -23.71 6.94 -19.55
CA SER A 487 -24.47 5.74 -19.19
C SER A 487 -25.80 6.06 -18.50
N GLU A 488 -25.79 7.04 -17.59
CA GLU A 488 -26.99 7.48 -16.86
C GLU A 488 -27.96 8.22 -17.80
N LEU A 489 -27.45 9.00 -18.75
CA LEU A 489 -28.27 9.67 -19.76
C LEU A 489 -28.93 8.66 -20.72
N ILE A 490 -28.21 7.62 -21.15
CA ILE A 490 -28.78 6.55 -21.98
C ILE A 490 -29.87 5.80 -21.20
N GLU A 491 -29.64 5.51 -19.93
CA GLU A 491 -30.64 4.87 -19.07
C GLU A 491 -31.90 5.74 -18.91
N LEU A 492 -31.74 7.03 -18.65
CA LEU A 492 -32.86 7.99 -18.56
C LEU A 492 -33.63 8.09 -19.87
N TRP A 493 -32.93 8.13 -21.00
CA TRP A 493 -33.55 8.15 -22.34
C TRP A 493 -34.35 6.88 -22.60
N ASN A 494 -33.78 5.71 -22.31
CA ASN A 494 -34.45 4.43 -22.53
C ASN A 494 -35.67 4.23 -21.63
N ASN A 495 -35.66 4.83 -20.43
CA ASN A 495 -36.77 4.78 -19.49
C ASN A 495 -37.81 5.90 -19.69
N ALA A 496 -37.57 6.81 -20.65
CA ALA A 496 -38.53 7.88 -20.95
C ALA A 496 -39.72 7.29 -21.73
N TYR A 497 -40.91 7.39 -21.14
CA TYR A 497 -42.17 7.06 -21.80
C TYR A 497 -43.13 8.25 -21.67
N LEU A 498 -44.01 8.40 -22.66
CA LEU A 498 -45.07 9.40 -22.59
C LEU A 498 -46.08 8.98 -21.53
N LEU A 499 -46.46 9.88 -20.63
CA LEU A 499 -47.51 9.59 -19.64
C LEU A 499 -48.83 9.19 -20.31
N SER A 500 -49.06 9.64 -21.56
CA SER A 500 -50.21 9.24 -22.38
C SER A 500 -50.20 7.79 -22.87
N SER A 501 -49.06 7.09 -22.82
CA SER A 501 -48.97 5.66 -23.15
C SER A 501 -49.24 4.75 -21.94
N ILE A 502 -49.45 5.31 -20.75
CA ILE A 502 -49.95 4.55 -19.61
C ILE A 502 -51.47 4.46 -19.77
N SER A 503 -51.96 3.33 -20.31
CA SER A 503 -53.39 3.04 -20.29
C SER A 503 -53.86 3.00 -18.83
N PRO A 504 -54.95 3.70 -18.44
CA PRO A 504 -55.49 3.66 -17.08
C PRO A 504 -56.21 2.33 -16.85
N SER A 505 -55.46 1.24 -16.82
CA SER A 505 -55.97 -0.09 -16.53
C SER A 505 -55.23 -0.64 -15.31
N HIS A 506 -55.64 -0.20 -14.13
CA HIS A 506 -56.10 -1.09 -13.05
C HIS A 506 -56.35 -0.33 -11.74
N THR A 507 -57.65 -0.21 -11.42
CA THR A 507 -58.24 -0.50 -10.10
C THR A 507 -57.47 -0.07 -8.86
N LEU A 508 -58.02 0.98 -8.23
CA LEU A 508 -58.17 1.06 -6.77
C LEU A 508 -58.56 -0.32 -6.21
N LYS A 509 -57.59 -1.05 -5.62
CA LYS A 509 -57.91 -1.95 -4.52
C LYS A 509 -57.79 -1.09 -3.27
N SER A 510 -58.95 -0.78 -2.71
CA SER A 510 -59.11 -0.38 -1.32
C SER A 510 -58.48 -1.43 -0.41
N ASP A 511 -57.52 -1.00 0.40
CA ASP A 511 -57.31 -1.52 1.76
C ASP A 511 -57.25 -0.31 2.70
#